data_AF-A0A973AZ50-F1
#
_entry.id   AF-A0A973AZ50-F1
#
_cell.length_a   1.000
_cell.length_b   1.000
_cell.length_c   1.000
_cell.angle_alpha   90.00
_cell.angle_beta   90.00
_cell.angle_gamma   90.00
#
_symmetry.space_group_name_H-M   'P 1'
#
loop_
_entity.id
_entity.type
_entity.pdbx_description
1 polymer ?
#
loop_
_entity_poly.entity_id
_entity_poly.type
_entity_poly.pdbx_seq_one_letter_code
_entity_poly.pdbx_strand_id
1 'polypeptide(L)'
;MNRTRESFKRGSAKFKSQPKVLVICEDSKSSKIYLEEASIFYRSHTEVLFDHIGKTDPLNIVSEAVSRSRKYDWVFCVIDRDNHDQINL
;
A
#
# COMPACT_ATOMS: atom_id res chain seq x y z
N MET A 1 50.08 9.82 5.12
CA MET A 1 49.18 9.87 3.95
C MET A 1 47.94 10.64 4.39
N ASN A 2 47.81 11.90 3.97
CA ASN A 2 46.73 12.78 4.45
C ASN A 2 45.40 12.41 3.79
N ARG A 3 44.33 12.32 4.58
CA ARG A 3 42.97 12.05 4.08
C ARG A 3 42.50 13.25 3.26
N THR A 4 42.14 13.03 2.00
CA THR A 4 41.63 14.06 1.08
C THR A 4 40.12 14.21 1.24
N ARG A 5 39.57 15.40 0.95
CA ARG A 5 38.13 15.69 1.04
C ARG A 5 37.25 14.68 0.29
N GLU A 6 37.79 14.12 -0.80
CA GLU A 6 37.17 13.10 -1.62
C GLU A 6 36.96 11.76 -0.89
N SER A 7 37.83 11.40 0.07
CA SER A 7 37.69 10.15 0.83
C SER A 7 36.51 10.16 1.83
N PHE A 8 35.83 11.30 1.97
CA PHE A 8 34.65 11.47 2.82
C PHE A 8 33.34 11.56 2.02
N LYS A 9 33.39 11.55 0.68
CA LYS A 9 32.17 11.57 -0.13
C LYS A 9 31.44 10.23 0.03
N ARG A 10 30.21 10.30 0.53
CA ARG A 10 29.30 9.15 0.60
C ARG A 10 28.94 8.70 -0.82
N GLY A 11 29.01 7.39 -1.07
CA GLY A 11 28.51 6.82 -2.32
C GLY A 11 27.02 7.11 -2.50
N SER A 12 26.59 7.39 -3.73
CA SER A 12 25.18 7.49 -4.08
C SER A 12 24.48 6.13 -3.88
N ALA A 13 23.15 6.17 -3.73
CA ALA A 13 22.36 4.95 -3.61
C ALA A 13 22.59 4.06 -4.85
N LYS A 14 23.06 2.84 -4.62
CA LYS A 14 23.34 1.87 -5.68
C LYS A 14 22.09 1.15 -6.19
N PHE A 15 21.02 1.13 -5.40
CA PHE A 15 19.79 0.41 -5.70
C PHE A 15 18.61 1.38 -5.84
N LYS A 16 17.68 1.05 -6.73
CA LYS A 16 16.40 1.78 -6.86
C LYS A 16 15.62 1.62 -5.56
N SER A 17 14.90 2.67 -5.15
CA SER A 17 13.97 2.58 -4.03
C SER A 17 12.92 1.50 -4.31
N GLN A 18 12.55 0.75 -3.27
CA GLN A 18 11.40 -0.15 -3.37
C GLN A 18 10.15 0.68 -3.66
N PRO A 19 9.24 0.19 -4.50
CA PRO A 19 7.97 0.85 -4.70
C PRO A 19 7.18 0.91 -3.40
N LYS A 20 6.40 1.96 -3.22
CA LYS A 20 5.47 2.15 -2.10
C LYS A 20 4.05 1.87 -2.55
N VAL A 21 3.37 0.96 -1.88
CA VAL A 21 2.01 0.54 -2.21
C VAL A 21 1.08 0.79 -1.05
N LEU A 22 -0.09 1.35 -1.35
CA LEU A 22 -1.20 1.45 -0.41
C LEU A 22 -2.28 0.44 -0.78
N VAL A 23 -2.76 -0.31 0.21
CA VAL A 23 -3.91 -1.20 0.08
C VAL A 23 -4.92 -0.80 1.15
N ILE A 24 -6.08 -0.27 0.75
CA ILE A 24 -7.17 0.06 1.67
C ILE A 24 -8.20 -1.07 1.63
N CYS A 25 -8.39 -1.73 2.76
CA CYS A 25 -9.35 -2.81 2.94
C CYS A 25 -10.65 -2.29 3.55
N GLU A 26 -11.77 -2.82 3.06
CA GLU A 26 -13.09 -2.57 3.62
C GLU A 26 -13.20 -3.01 5.07
N ASP A 27 -12.65 -4.18 5.41
CA ASP A 27 -12.63 -4.68 6.78
C ASP A 27 -11.28 -4.46 7.48
N SER A 28 -11.32 -4.42 8.82
CA SER A 28 -10.15 -4.19 9.66
C SER A 28 -9.38 -5.46 10.05
N LYS A 29 -9.88 -6.64 9.68
CA LYS A 29 -9.41 -7.94 10.16
C LYS A 29 -9.19 -8.94 9.04
N SER A 30 -10.24 -9.57 8.52
CA SER A 30 -10.16 -10.65 7.54
C SER A 30 -9.28 -10.30 6.34
N SER A 31 -9.65 -9.29 5.55
CA SER A 31 -8.91 -8.93 4.34
C SER A 31 -7.55 -8.37 4.68
N LYS A 32 -7.49 -7.50 5.70
CA LYS A 32 -6.24 -6.85 6.11
C LYS A 32 -5.19 -7.86 6.57
N ILE A 33 -5.53 -8.72 7.53
CA ILE A 33 -4.61 -9.72 8.09
C ILE A 33 -4.22 -10.73 7.00
N TYR A 34 -5.16 -11.20 6.19
CA TYR A 34 -4.87 -12.12 5.09
C TYR A 34 -3.83 -11.54 4.12
N LEU A 35 -4.00 -10.28 3.71
CA LEU A 35 -3.10 -9.65 2.75
C LEU A 35 -1.73 -9.31 3.36
N GLU A 36 -1.70 -8.94 4.65
CA GLU A 36 -0.44 -8.81 5.40
C GLU A 36 0.34 -10.13 5.40
N GLU A 37 -0.30 -11.24 5.77
CA GLU A 37 0.31 -12.58 5.78
C GLU A 37 0.71 -13.04 4.38
N ALA A 38 -0.13 -12.81 3.37
CA ALA A 38 0.17 -13.15 1.99
C ALA A 38 1.39 -12.36 1.47
N SER A 39 1.53 -11.09 1.82
CA SER A 39 2.68 -10.27 1.42
C SER A 39 4.01 -10.85 1.91
N ILE A 40 4.01 -11.40 3.13
CA ILE A 40 5.15 -12.07 3.75
C ILE A 40 5.40 -13.41 3.05
N PHE A 41 4.36 -14.23 2.87
CA PHE A 41 4.46 -15.55 2.26
C PHE A 41 5.04 -15.49 0.84
N TYR A 42 4.52 -14.59 0.00
CA TYR A 42 4.99 -14.41 -1.37
C TYR A 42 6.28 -13.58 -1.48
N ARG A 43 6.86 -13.13 -0.35
CA ARG A 43 8.08 -12.32 -0.29
C ARG A 43 8.00 -11.08 -1.17
N SER A 44 6.90 -10.34 -1.07
CA SER A 44 6.80 -9.05 -1.75
C SER A 44 7.97 -8.16 -1.30
N HIS A 45 8.85 -7.81 -2.23
CA HIS A 45 9.98 -6.91 -1.95
C HIS A 45 9.58 -5.43 -1.86
N THR A 46 8.29 -5.15 -2.08
CA THR A 46 7.68 -3.82 -2.11
C THR A 46 7.32 -3.34 -0.70
N GLU A 47 7.39 -2.03 -0.45
CA GLU A 47 6.89 -1.45 0.80
C GLU A 47 5.36 -1.33 0.70
N VAL A 48 4.63 -2.25 1.33
CA VAL A 48 3.15 -2.27 1.30
C VAL A 48 2.59 -1.79 2.62
N LEU A 49 1.66 -0.83 2.58
CA LEU A 49 0.85 -0.39 3.71
C LEU A 49 -0.58 -0.93 3.54
N PHE A 50 -0.99 -1.80 4.46
CA PHE A 50 -2.36 -2.28 4.57
C PHE A 50 -3.13 -1.44 5.60
N ASP A 51 -4.19 -0.77 5.16
CA ASP A 51 -4.96 0.15 6.00
C ASP A 51 -6.47 -0.18 5.97
N HIS A 52 -7.15 0.20 7.05
CA HIS A 52 -8.61 0.23 7.14
C HIS A 52 -9.01 1.57 7.72
N ILE A 53 -9.79 2.34 6.97
CA ILE A 53 -10.03 3.76 7.26
C ILE A 53 -11.18 4.02 8.25
N GLY A 54 -11.69 2.98 8.91
CA GLY A 54 -12.86 3.08 9.81
C GLY A 54 -14.18 3.30 9.06
N LYS A 55 -14.18 3.07 7.75
CA LYS A 55 -15.34 3.12 6.85
C LYS A 55 -15.37 1.85 6.03
N THR A 56 -16.57 1.35 5.78
CA THR A 56 -16.82 0.15 4.97
C THR A 56 -17.48 0.48 3.64
N ASP A 57 -17.95 1.72 3.44
CA ASP A 57 -18.60 2.07 2.18
C ASP A 57 -17.56 2.27 1.05
N PRO A 58 -17.80 1.70 -0.14
CA PRO A 58 -16.89 1.79 -1.28
C PRO A 58 -16.49 3.22 -1.66
N LEU A 59 -17.42 4.17 -1.51
CA LEU A 59 -17.20 5.56 -1.92
C LEU A 59 -16.14 6.24 -1.05
N ASN A 60 -16.26 6.14 0.28
CA ASN A 60 -15.26 6.71 1.19
C ASN A 60 -13.90 6.00 1.07
N ILE A 61 -13.90 4.69 0.84
CA ILE A 61 -12.67 3.91 0.60
C ILE A 61 -11.92 4.44 -0.63
N VAL A 62 -12.62 4.60 -1.76
CA VAL A 62 -12.03 5.11 -3.00
C VAL A 62 -11.62 6.59 -2.86
N SER A 63 -12.45 7.41 -2.19
CA SER A 63 -12.12 8.82 -1.95
C SER A 63 -10.81 8.97 -1.16
N GLU A 64 -10.61 8.14 -0.13
CA GLU A 64 -9.36 8.17 0.65
C GLU A 64 -8.17 7.61 -0.12
N ALA A 65 -8.37 6.59 -0.96
CA ALA A 65 -7.34 6.09 -1.86
C ALA A 65 -6.85 7.19 -2.82
N VAL A 66 -7.77 7.94 -3.43
CA VAL A 66 -7.44 9.06 -4.33
C VAL A 66 -6.72 10.17 -3.57
N SER A 67 -7.18 10.53 -2.37
CA SER A 67 -6.57 11.59 -1.55
C SER A 67 -5.11 11.28 -1.20
N ARG A 68 -4.78 10.00 -0.97
CA ARG A 68 -3.44 9.53 -0.61
C ARG A 68 -2.55 9.15 -1.79
N SER A 69 -3.12 8.95 -2.97
CA SER A 69 -2.45 8.40 -4.17
C SER A 69 -1.09 9.00 -4.49
N ARG A 70 -0.91 10.32 -4.35
CA ARG A 70 0.35 11.02 -4.67
C ARG A 70 1.58 10.54 -3.88
N LYS A 71 1.39 9.86 -2.75
CA LYS A 71 2.48 9.37 -1.88
C LYS A 71 2.94 7.95 -2.23
N TYR A 72 2.22 7.26 -3.12
CA TYR A 72 2.40 5.84 -3.40
C TYR A 72 2.55 5.64 -4.91
N ASP A 73 3.32 4.61 -5.30
CA ASP A 73 3.47 4.21 -6.69
C ASP A 73 2.22 3.47 -7.19
N TRP A 74 1.59 2.69 -6.30
CA TRP A 74 0.33 2.00 -6.58
C TRP A 74 -0.63 2.09 -5.40
N VAL A 75 -1.93 2.15 -5.71
CA VAL A 75 -3.01 2.12 -4.73
C VAL A 75 -4.04 1.08 -5.14
N PHE A 76 -4.43 0.22 -4.21
CA PHE A 76 -5.47 -0.78 -4.40
C PHE A 76 -6.57 -0.58 -3.34
N CYS A 77 -7.82 -0.77 -3.76
CA CYS A 77 -8.98 -0.85 -2.87
C CYS A 77 -9.48 -2.29 -2.86
N VAL A 78 -9.61 -2.87 -1.67
CA VAL A 78 -10.13 -4.22 -1.46
C VAL A 78 -11.52 -4.06 -0.86
N ILE A 79 -12.52 -4.27 -1.69
CA ILE A 79 -13.94 -4.07 -1.39
C ILE A 79 -14.63 -5.39 -1.66
N ASP A 80 -15.44 -5.84 -0.71
CA ASP A 80 -16.20 -7.06 -0.86
C ASP A 80 -17.29 -6.87 -1.90
N ARG A 81 -17.52 -7.92 -2.68
CA ARG A 81 -18.63 -7.92 -3.62
C ARG A 81 -19.91 -8.13 -2.84
N ASP A 82 -20.61 -7.05 -2.55
CA ASP A 82 -21.96 -7.13 -2.02
C ASP A 82 -22.88 -7.81 -3.04
N ASN A 83 -23.62 -8.83 -2.57
CA ASN A 83 -24.80 -9.29 -3.28
C ASN A 83 -25.88 -8.23 -3.06
N HIS A 84 -25.87 -7.20 -3.91
CA HIS A 84 -27.10 -6.46 -4.16
C HIS A 84 -28.06 -7.44 -4.83
N ASP A 85 -28.97 -8.04 -4.07
CA ASP A 85 -30.17 -8.62 -4.66
C ASP A 85 -30.71 -7.57 -5.64
N GLN A 86 -30.87 -7.96 -6.91
CA GLN A 86 -31.44 -7.12 -7.96
C GLN A 86 -32.94 -6.88 -7.73
N ILE A 87 -33.34 -6.57 -6.50
CA ILE A 87 -34.71 -6.17 -6.16
C ILE A 87 -34.73 -4.65 -6.30
N ASN A 88 -34.90 -4.20 -7.54
CA ASN A 88 -35.65 -3.00 -7.94
C ASN A 88 -35.41 -2.74 -9.44
N LEU A 89 -36.02 -3.57 -10.28
CA LEU A 89 -36.49 -3.20 -11.62
C LEU A 89 -37.87 -3.80 -11.83
#